data_AF-A0A9W8UU35-F1
#
_entry.id   AF-A0A9W8UU35-F1
#
_cell.length_a   1.000
_cell.length_b   1.000
_cell.length_c   1.000
_cell.angle_alpha   90.00
_cell.angle_beta   90.00
_cell.angle_gamma   90.00
#
_symmetry.space_group_name_H-M   'P 1'
#
loop_
_entity.id
_entity.type
_entity.pdbx_description
1 polymer ?
#
loop_
_entity_poly.entity_id
_entity_poly.type
_entity_poly.pdbx_seq_one_letter_code
_entity_poly.pdbx_strand_id
1 'polypeptide(L)'
;MDSGESSVTLSKISFASNYFYDVGMGFPKMSMLAFYWAYFQPSTGISSVMRKSLYGITAFVCLSYMAILWDDTFFCGKDVSVQWSQEDGACSVFYAPEPFILNFTLNLACYIAVYALPLILLIQGVIKSSTGVTVTFVFGTLTICTTIVRFVTLKVGTGQENLVYPLSMLEMALANIVVSLPGLKPLVSRSSKYEATNVVIDVKN
;
A
#
# COMPACT_ATOMS: atom_id res chain seq x y z
N MET A 1 -35.86 -17.21 16.05
CA MET A 1 -35.71 -17.11 14.58
C MET A 1 -34.81 -15.93 14.17
N ASP A 2 -34.20 -15.19 15.10
CA ASP A 2 -33.38 -13.98 14.81
C ASP A 2 -31.87 -14.25 14.59
N SER A 3 -31.41 -15.49 14.68
CA SER A 3 -29.99 -15.84 14.50
C SER A 3 -29.55 -15.90 13.04
N GLY A 4 -30.48 -16.17 12.11
CA GLY A 4 -30.16 -16.31 10.68
C GLY A 4 -29.92 -14.96 9.98
N GLU A 5 -30.82 -13.99 10.17
CA GLU A 5 -30.71 -12.67 9.54
C GLU A 5 -29.51 -11.87 10.04
N SER A 6 -29.21 -11.98 11.35
CA SER A 6 -28.03 -11.35 11.96
C SER A 6 -26.73 -11.96 11.41
N SER A 7 -26.69 -13.29 11.21
CA SER A 7 -25.53 -13.98 10.63
C SER A 7 -25.30 -13.60 9.15
N VAL A 8 -26.35 -13.59 8.32
CA VAL A 8 -26.25 -13.16 6.91
C VAL A 8 -25.80 -11.70 6.80
N THR A 9 -26.34 -10.83 7.64
CA THR A 9 -25.97 -9.41 7.67
C THR A 9 -24.49 -9.25 8.00
N LEU A 10 -23.99 -9.99 8.99
CA LEU A 10 -22.59 -9.97 9.36
C LEU A 10 -21.69 -10.47 8.21
N SER A 11 -22.05 -11.58 7.55
CA SER A 11 -21.28 -12.09 6.40
C SER A 11 -21.22 -11.09 5.24
N LYS A 12 -22.32 -10.38 4.96
CA LYS A 12 -22.33 -9.31 3.95
C LYS A 12 -21.43 -8.14 4.33
N ILE A 13 -21.40 -7.76 5.61
CA ILE A 13 -20.50 -6.71 6.11
C ILE A 13 -19.04 -7.15 5.99
N SER A 14 -18.71 -8.39 6.36
CA SER A 14 -17.36 -8.94 6.23
C SER A 14 -16.91 -8.97 4.76
N PHE A 15 -17.80 -9.40 3.86
CA PHE A 15 -17.54 -9.39 2.42
C PHE A 15 -17.28 -7.97 1.89
N ALA A 16 -18.15 -7.02 2.19
CA ALA A 16 -17.97 -5.63 1.77
C ALA A 16 -16.70 -5.01 2.37
N SER A 17 -16.38 -5.34 3.62
CA SER A 17 -15.19 -4.86 4.30
C SER A 17 -13.91 -5.43 3.69
N ASN A 18 -13.93 -6.69 3.20
CA ASN A 18 -12.81 -7.27 2.47
C ASN A 18 -12.45 -6.44 1.23
N TYR A 19 -13.45 -6.04 0.44
CA TYR A 19 -13.23 -5.15 -0.71
C TYR A 19 -12.56 -3.85 -0.35
N PHE A 20 -13.10 -3.15 0.66
CA PHE A 20 -12.53 -1.86 1.06
C PHE A 20 -11.12 -2.00 1.60
N TYR A 21 -10.85 -3.11 2.28
CA TYR A 21 -9.55 -3.42 2.82
C TYR A 21 -8.54 -3.73 1.70
N ASP A 22 -8.86 -4.66 0.80
CA ASP A 22 -7.94 -5.12 -0.25
C ASP A 22 -7.71 -4.08 -1.33
N VAL A 23 -8.78 -3.45 -1.84
CA VAL A 23 -8.66 -2.33 -2.79
C VAL A 23 -8.04 -1.10 -2.12
N GLY A 24 -8.41 -0.86 -0.85
CA GLY A 24 -7.89 0.26 -0.07
C GLY A 24 -6.37 0.24 0.09
N MET A 25 -5.78 -0.96 0.23
CA MET A 25 -4.34 -1.15 0.25
C MET A 25 -3.64 -0.70 -1.05
N GLY A 26 -4.36 -0.57 -2.16
CA GLY A 26 -3.83 -0.05 -3.41
C GLY A 26 -3.64 1.46 -3.46
N PHE A 27 -4.43 2.22 -2.69
CA PHE A 27 -4.42 3.69 -2.81
C PHE A 27 -3.07 4.35 -2.49
N PRO A 28 -2.32 3.97 -1.42
CA PRO A 28 -1.01 4.56 -1.16
C PRO A 28 -0.02 4.32 -2.32
N LYS A 29 -0.08 3.14 -2.94
CA LYS A 29 0.80 2.77 -4.06
C LYS A 29 0.46 3.57 -5.31
N MET A 30 -0.83 3.70 -5.62
CA MET A 30 -1.32 4.52 -6.73
C MET A 30 -0.99 6.01 -6.53
N SER A 31 -1.13 6.50 -5.30
CA SER A 31 -0.75 7.88 -4.95
C SER A 31 0.75 8.11 -5.12
N MET A 32 1.60 7.16 -4.71
CA MET A 32 3.05 7.23 -4.93
C MET A 32 3.41 7.24 -6.43
N LEU A 33 2.74 6.40 -7.23
CA LEU A 33 2.89 6.42 -8.69
C LEU A 33 2.45 7.75 -9.30
N ALA A 34 1.36 8.35 -8.81
CA ALA A 34 0.92 9.66 -9.25
C ALA A 34 1.96 10.75 -8.95
N PHE A 35 2.59 10.71 -7.77
CA PHE A 35 3.74 11.58 -7.45
C PHE A 35 4.90 11.38 -8.41
N TYR A 36 5.23 10.14 -8.75
CA TYR A 36 6.27 9.87 -9.75
C TYR A 36 5.89 10.42 -11.13
N TRP A 37 4.65 10.23 -11.58
CA TRP A 37 4.16 10.80 -12.84
C TRP A 37 4.26 12.33 -12.88
N ALA A 38 3.96 12.99 -11.76
CA ALA A 38 4.09 14.44 -11.63
C ALA A 38 5.56 14.90 -11.60
N TYR A 39 6.45 14.12 -11.01
CA TYR A 39 7.88 14.44 -10.93
C TYR A 39 8.62 14.16 -12.25
N PHE A 40 8.30 13.05 -12.92
CA PHE A 40 8.98 12.60 -14.13
C PHE A 40 8.37 13.17 -15.42
N GLN A 41 8.28 14.50 -15.50
CA GLN A 41 7.81 15.18 -16.71
C GLN A 41 8.87 15.15 -17.83
N PRO A 42 8.48 15.17 -19.12
CA PRO A 42 9.42 15.23 -20.24
C PRO A 42 10.30 16.49 -20.20
N SER A 43 9.76 17.58 -19.64
CA SER A 43 10.45 18.86 -19.46
C SER A 43 11.67 18.77 -18.54
N THR A 44 11.75 17.77 -17.66
CA THR A 44 12.87 17.56 -16.73
C THR A 44 14.04 16.77 -17.33
N GLY A 45 14.00 16.44 -18.63
CA GLY A 45 15.11 15.79 -19.35
C GLY A 45 15.26 14.28 -19.08
N ILE A 46 14.18 13.61 -18.67
CA ILE A 46 14.20 12.19 -18.29
C ILE A 46 14.23 11.26 -19.50
N SER A 47 14.96 10.15 -19.37
CA SER A 47 15.12 9.15 -20.42
C SER A 47 13.78 8.48 -20.79
N SER A 48 13.63 8.18 -22.09
CA SER A 48 12.45 7.43 -22.59
C SER A 48 12.27 6.07 -21.93
N VAL A 49 13.35 5.48 -21.40
CA VAL A 49 13.34 4.21 -20.68
C VAL A 49 12.61 4.35 -19.34
N MET A 50 12.90 5.38 -18.56
CA MET A 50 12.25 5.61 -17.26
C MET A 50 10.73 5.77 -17.40
N ARG A 51 10.28 6.47 -18.46
CA ARG A 51 8.85 6.59 -18.75
C ARG A 51 8.20 5.26 -19.12
N LYS A 52 8.86 4.43 -19.92
CA LYS A 52 8.36 3.08 -20.22
C LYS A 52 8.25 2.23 -18.95
N SER A 53 9.23 2.32 -18.05
CA SER A 53 9.18 1.66 -16.75
C SER A 53 8.02 2.15 -15.89
N LEU A 54 7.76 3.46 -15.85
CA LEU A 54 6.59 4.03 -15.15
C LEU A 54 5.27 3.52 -15.70
N TYR A 55 5.10 3.46 -17.02
CA TYR A 55 3.93 2.84 -17.64
C TYR A 55 3.82 1.36 -17.25
N GLY A 56 4.92 0.61 -17.32
CA GLY A 56 4.94 -0.80 -16.96
C GLY A 56 4.53 -1.06 -15.51
N ILE A 57 5.09 -0.30 -14.56
CA ILE A 57 4.76 -0.43 -13.14
C ILE A 57 3.32 0.02 -12.86
N THR A 58 2.87 1.11 -13.48
CA THR A 58 1.48 1.57 -13.34
C THR A 58 0.50 0.50 -13.83
N ALA A 59 0.75 -0.06 -15.02
CA ALA A 59 -0.07 -1.14 -15.56
C ALA A 59 -0.03 -2.38 -14.65
N PHE A 60 1.16 -2.76 -14.16
CA PHE A 60 1.33 -3.88 -13.24
C PHE A 60 0.52 -3.72 -11.95
N VAL A 61 0.58 -2.54 -11.31
CA VAL A 61 -0.20 -2.25 -10.10
C VAL A 61 -1.69 -2.30 -10.39
N CYS A 62 -2.16 -1.63 -11.45
CA CYS A 62 -3.58 -1.64 -11.82
C CYS A 62 -4.09 -3.06 -12.10
N LEU A 63 -3.34 -3.86 -12.86
CA LEU A 63 -3.70 -5.24 -13.18
C LEU A 63 -3.69 -6.13 -11.94
N SER A 64 -2.74 -5.92 -11.02
CA SER A 64 -2.67 -6.67 -9.77
C SER A 64 -3.90 -6.43 -8.90
N TYR A 65 -4.28 -5.17 -8.69
CA TYR A 65 -5.49 -4.84 -7.91
C TYR A 65 -6.79 -5.20 -8.63
N MET A 66 -6.80 -5.21 -9.96
CA MET A 66 -7.94 -5.73 -10.72
C MET A 66 -8.07 -7.26 -10.55
N ALA A 67 -6.95 -7.98 -10.55
CA ALA A 67 -6.94 -9.42 -10.30
C ALA A 67 -7.41 -9.75 -8.88
N ILE A 68 -6.95 -9.00 -7.87
CA ILE A 68 -7.42 -9.12 -6.47
C ILE A 68 -8.93 -8.87 -6.41
N LEU A 69 -9.40 -7.76 -6.99
CA LEU A 69 -10.82 -7.43 -6.99
C LEU A 69 -11.66 -8.54 -7.64
N TRP A 70 -11.22 -9.08 -8.77
CA TRP A 70 -11.94 -10.17 -9.43
C TRP A 70 -11.91 -11.47 -8.64
N ASP A 71 -10.78 -11.81 -8.03
CA ASP A 71 -10.66 -12.96 -7.15
C ASP A 71 -11.65 -12.83 -5.99
N ASP A 72 -11.65 -11.69 -5.28
CA ASP A 72 -12.59 -11.43 -4.19
C ASP A 72 -14.05 -11.52 -4.62
N THR A 73 -14.36 -11.02 -5.82
CA THR A 73 -15.72 -11.02 -6.36
C THR A 73 -16.20 -12.42 -6.72
N PHE A 74 -15.34 -13.21 -7.38
CA PHE A 74 -15.74 -14.40 -8.11
C PHE A 74 -15.12 -15.69 -7.58
N PHE A 75 -14.45 -15.64 -6.42
CA PHE A 75 -13.80 -16.80 -5.82
C PHE A 75 -14.76 -17.99 -5.65
N CYS A 76 -15.95 -17.74 -5.12
CA CYS A 76 -16.98 -18.78 -4.90
C CYS A 76 -17.83 -19.06 -6.16
N GLY A 77 -17.42 -18.56 -7.32
CA GLY A 77 -18.09 -18.76 -8.61
C GLY A 77 -18.87 -17.54 -9.08
N LYS A 78 -19.75 -17.77 -10.08
CA LYS A 78 -20.50 -16.71 -10.77
C LYS A 78 -21.55 -16.05 -9.87
N ASP A 79 -22.14 -16.80 -8.94
CA ASP A 79 -23.16 -16.30 -8.04
C ASP A 79 -22.52 -15.78 -6.76
N VAL A 80 -22.32 -14.47 -6.71
CA VAL A 80 -21.70 -13.75 -5.59
C VAL A 80 -22.48 -13.98 -4.29
N SER A 81 -23.79 -14.28 -4.38
CA SER A 81 -24.63 -14.45 -3.20
C SER A 81 -24.28 -15.66 -2.33
N VAL A 82 -23.53 -16.61 -2.87
CA VAL A 82 -23.03 -17.78 -2.15
C VAL A 82 -22.08 -17.39 -1.02
N GLN A 83 -21.37 -16.26 -1.14
CA GLN A 83 -20.35 -15.83 -0.17
C GLN A 83 -20.90 -15.45 1.22
N TRP A 84 -22.20 -15.23 1.33
CA TRP A 84 -22.92 -14.99 2.59
C TRP A 84 -24.02 -16.02 2.86
N SER A 85 -24.00 -17.16 2.15
CA SER A 85 -24.86 -18.30 2.46
C SER A 85 -24.55 -18.85 3.85
N GLN A 86 -25.59 -19.32 4.55
CA GLN A 86 -25.48 -19.93 5.89
C GLN A 86 -25.63 -21.46 5.83
N GLU A 87 -25.54 -22.04 4.64
CA GLU A 87 -25.57 -23.49 4.45
C GLU A 87 -24.27 -24.12 4.97
N ASP A 88 -24.36 -25.34 5.50
CA ASP A 88 -23.20 -26.08 5.98
C ASP A 88 -22.19 -26.29 4.82
N GLY A 89 -20.97 -25.79 5.00
CA GLY A 89 -19.93 -25.84 3.96
C GLY A 89 -20.02 -24.75 2.90
N ALA A 90 -20.81 -23.69 3.13
CA ALA A 90 -20.85 -22.53 2.24
C ALA A 90 -19.46 -21.93 2.02
N CYS A 91 -19.15 -21.62 0.75
CA CYS A 91 -17.90 -20.97 0.36
C CYS A 91 -17.93 -19.50 0.77
N SER A 92 -16.82 -19.01 1.34
CA SER A 92 -16.65 -17.59 1.62
C SER A 92 -15.20 -17.17 1.38
N VAL A 93 -15.00 -16.16 0.55
CA VAL A 93 -13.67 -15.59 0.26
C VAL A 93 -12.97 -15.13 1.54
N PHE A 94 -13.74 -14.59 2.49
CA PHE A 94 -13.21 -14.03 3.73
C PHE A 94 -12.49 -15.07 4.60
N TYR A 95 -12.91 -16.33 4.53
CA TYR A 95 -12.33 -17.43 5.30
C TYR A 95 -11.39 -18.32 4.46
N ALA A 96 -11.30 -18.08 3.15
CA ALA A 96 -10.49 -18.91 2.25
C ALA A 96 -9.01 -18.48 2.27
N PRO A 97 -8.06 -19.42 2.42
CA PRO A 97 -6.64 -19.09 2.44
C PRO A 97 -6.08 -18.72 1.05
N GLU A 98 -6.66 -19.21 -0.05
CA GLU A 98 -6.14 -19.01 -1.40
C GLU A 98 -6.20 -17.54 -1.85
N PRO A 99 -7.35 -16.84 -1.75
CA PRO A 99 -7.44 -15.41 -2.10
C PRO A 99 -6.51 -14.56 -1.27
N PHE A 100 -6.40 -14.89 0.02
CA PHE A 100 -5.50 -14.21 0.93
C PHE A 100 -4.04 -14.28 0.44
N ILE A 101 -3.57 -15.46 0.03
CA ILE A 101 -2.19 -15.66 -0.46
C ILE A 101 -1.96 -14.88 -1.76
N LEU A 102 -2.94 -14.89 -2.67
CA LEU A 102 -2.87 -14.16 -3.93
C LEU A 102 -2.78 -12.65 -3.69
N ASN A 103 -3.71 -12.11 -2.90
CA ASN A 103 -3.73 -10.71 -2.50
C ASN A 103 -2.42 -10.30 -1.84
N PHE A 104 -1.94 -11.09 -0.89
CA PHE A 104 -0.67 -10.84 -0.23
C PHE A 104 0.50 -10.75 -1.22
N THR A 105 0.62 -11.74 -2.10
CA THR A 105 1.73 -11.86 -3.03
C THR A 105 1.75 -10.69 -4.01
N LEU A 106 0.59 -10.35 -4.57
CA LEU A 106 0.44 -9.23 -5.48
C LEU A 106 0.67 -7.89 -4.78
N ASN A 107 0.18 -7.72 -3.55
CA ASN A 107 0.40 -6.52 -2.72
C ASN A 107 1.90 -6.29 -2.46
N LEU A 108 2.62 -7.35 -2.05
CA LEU A 108 4.06 -7.31 -1.82
C LEU A 108 4.84 -7.00 -3.10
N ALA A 109 4.50 -7.68 -4.21
CA ALA A 109 5.13 -7.43 -5.51
C ALA A 109 4.92 -5.98 -5.96
N CYS A 110 3.75 -5.40 -5.73
CA CYS A 110 3.47 -4.00 -6.02
C CYS A 110 4.35 -3.05 -5.19
N TYR A 111 4.54 -3.30 -3.89
CA TYR A 111 5.47 -2.48 -3.10
C TYR A 111 6.90 -2.55 -3.63
N ILE A 112 7.39 -3.74 -3.93
CA ILE A 112 8.74 -3.91 -4.47
C ILE A 112 8.88 -3.14 -5.78
N ALA A 113 7.90 -3.24 -6.69
CA ALA A 113 7.93 -2.53 -7.97
C ALA A 113 7.91 -1.00 -7.79
N VAL A 114 7.03 -0.48 -6.92
CA VAL A 114 6.89 0.97 -6.68
C VAL A 114 8.11 1.55 -5.95
N TYR A 115 8.71 0.82 -5.01
CA TYR A 115 9.89 1.28 -4.26
C TYR A 115 11.22 1.01 -4.98
N ALA A 116 11.25 0.12 -5.97
CA ALA A 116 12.43 -0.06 -6.83
C ALA A 116 12.75 1.21 -7.63
N LEU A 117 11.74 1.99 -8.05
CA LEU A 117 11.93 3.23 -8.80
C LEU A 117 12.83 4.25 -8.08
N PRO A 118 12.48 4.74 -6.88
CA PRO A 118 13.34 5.70 -6.18
C PRO A 118 14.71 5.09 -5.85
N LEU A 119 14.80 3.78 -5.59
CA LEU A 119 16.07 3.11 -5.31
C LEU A 119 17.02 3.16 -6.51
N ILE A 120 16.52 2.82 -7.70
CA ILE A 120 17.29 2.88 -8.94
C ILE A 120 17.76 4.31 -9.19
N LEU A 121 16.89 5.30 -8.97
CA LEU A 121 17.24 6.71 -9.15
C LEU A 121 18.29 7.21 -8.15
N LEU A 122 18.29 6.67 -6.93
CA LEU A 122 19.32 6.96 -5.94
C LEU A 122 20.66 6.39 -6.37
N ILE A 123 20.67 5.14 -6.85
CA ILE A 123 21.88 4.46 -7.34
C ILE A 123 22.45 5.17 -8.58
N GLN A 124 21.59 5.65 -9.48
CA GLN A 124 21.98 6.42 -10.66
C GLN A 124 22.43 7.85 -10.34
N GLY A 125 22.32 8.30 -9.09
CA GLY A 125 22.70 9.66 -8.66
C GLY A 125 21.75 10.77 -9.15
N VAL A 126 20.57 10.40 -9.67
CA VAL A 126 19.55 11.36 -10.16
C VAL A 126 18.90 12.09 -8.98
N ILE A 127 18.56 11.34 -7.93
CA ILE A 127 18.11 11.91 -6.66
C ILE A 127 19.28 11.95 -5.68
N LYS A 128 19.46 13.09 -5.00
CA LYS A 128 20.49 13.23 -3.96
C LYS A 128 20.00 12.68 -2.64
N SER A 129 20.89 12.01 -1.92
CA SER A 129 20.63 11.59 -0.54
C SER A 129 20.32 12.83 0.31
N SER A 130 19.22 12.76 1.06
CA SER A 130 18.76 13.80 1.97
C SER A 130 17.95 13.14 3.07
N THR A 131 17.76 13.82 4.20
CA THR A 131 16.99 13.29 5.34
C THR A 131 15.61 12.80 4.90
N GLY A 132 14.89 13.56 4.05
CA GLY A 132 13.58 13.14 3.56
C GLY A 132 13.62 11.87 2.70
N VAL A 133 14.63 11.72 1.84
CA VAL A 133 14.82 10.52 1.02
C VAL A 133 15.13 9.32 1.93
N THR A 134 16.05 9.47 2.87
CA THR A 134 16.40 8.41 3.84
C THR A 134 15.18 7.96 4.64
N VAL A 135 14.41 8.91 5.18
CA VAL A 135 13.19 8.62 5.94
C VAL A 135 12.16 7.88 5.08
N THR A 136 11.97 8.31 3.82
CA THR A 136 11.08 7.63 2.86
C THR A 136 11.48 6.17 2.65
N PHE A 137 12.77 5.89 2.47
CA PHE A 137 13.26 4.51 2.29
C PHE A 137 13.13 3.66 3.56
N VAL A 138 13.40 4.22 4.74
CA VAL A 138 13.24 3.51 6.02
C VAL A 138 11.79 3.10 6.22
N PHE A 139 10.85 4.04 6.11
CA PHE A 139 9.42 3.73 6.25
C PHE A 139 8.90 2.82 5.14
N GLY A 140 9.38 2.96 3.90
CA GLY A 140 9.05 2.03 2.81
C GLY A 140 9.53 0.61 3.08
N THR A 141 10.74 0.46 3.61
CA THR A 141 11.30 -0.85 4.01
C THR A 141 10.51 -1.45 5.17
N LEU A 142 10.17 -0.64 6.19
CA LEU A 142 9.32 -1.08 7.29
C LEU A 142 7.95 -1.57 6.78
N THR A 143 7.37 -0.87 5.80
CA THR A 143 6.11 -1.28 5.16
C THR A 143 6.24 -2.70 4.57
N ILE A 144 7.27 -2.94 3.76
CA ILE A 144 7.55 -4.26 3.17
C ILE A 144 7.76 -5.33 4.26
N CYS A 145 8.53 -5.02 5.30
CA CYS A 145 8.76 -5.94 6.41
C CYS A 145 7.46 -6.30 7.14
N THR A 146 6.61 -5.32 7.42
CA THR A 146 5.29 -5.54 8.05
C THR A 146 4.41 -6.44 7.18
N THR A 147 4.40 -6.22 5.86
CA THR A 147 3.72 -7.10 4.91
C THR A 147 4.28 -8.53 5.04
N ILE A 148 5.59 -8.75 4.95
CA ILE A 148 6.20 -10.09 5.09
C ILE A 148 5.81 -10.76 6.42
N VAL A 149 5.90 -10.03 7.54
CA VAL A 149 5.52 -10.55 8.87
C VAL A 149 4.05 -10.98 8.87
N ARG A 150 3.14 -10.17 8.30
CA ARG A 150 1.72 -10.50 8.19
C ARG A 150 1.48 -11.84 7.49
N PHE A 151 2.20 -12.12 6.42
CA PHE A 151 2.09 -13.40 5.71
C PHE A 151 2.62 -14.58 6.52
N VAL A 152 3.76 -14.41 7.19
CA VAL A 152 4.34 -15.45 8.04
C VAL A 152 3.42 -15.78 9.20
N THR A 153 2.84 -14.78 9.87
CA THR A 153 1.92 -14.97 10.99
C THR A 153 0.74 -15.88 10.63
N LEU A 154 0.20 -15.76 9.41
CA LEU A 154 -0.89 -16.60 8.95
C LEU A 154 -0.46 -18.00 8.52
N LYS A 155 0.68 -18.13 7.83
CA LYS A 155 1.12 -19.44 7.32
C LYS A 155 1.75 -20.32 8.40
N VAL A 156 2.32 -19.73 9.45
CA VAL A 156 3.01 -20.46 10.53
C VAL A 156 2.04 -20.91 11.63
N GLY A 157 0.74 -20.58 11.53
CA GLY A 157 -0.25 -21.07 12.49
C GLY A 157 0.08 -20.64 13.92
N THR A 158 0.49 -19.38 14.12
CA THR A 158 0.92 -18.86 15.42
C THR A 158 -0.20 -18.80 16.47
N GLY A 159 -1.43 -19.23 16.12
CA GLY A 159 -2.62 -19.12 16.97
C GLY A 159 -3.12 -17.69 17.16
N GLN A 160 -2.57 -16.72 16.40
CA GLN A 160 -2.89 -15.30 16.51
C GLN A 160 -3.34 -14.72 15.17
N GLU A 161 -4.39 -15.31 14.61
CA GLU A 161 -4.99 -14.95 13.31
C GLU A 161 -5.42 -13.47 13.27
N ASN A 162 -5.84 -12.95 14.42
CA ASN A 162 -6.25 -11.55 14.59
C ASN A 162 -5.10 -10.55 14.47
N LEU A 163 -3.82 -10.95 14.59
CA LEU A 163 -2.68 -10.04 14.43
C LEU A 163 -2.56 -9.47 13.00
N VAL A 164 -3.20 -10.12 12.04
CA VAL A 164 -3.22 -9.70 10.64
C VAL A 164 -3.85 -8.31 10.50
N TYR A 165 -4.94 -8.03 11.22
CA TYR A 165 -5.63 -6.75 11.11
C TYR A 165 -4.80 -5.59 11.65
N PRO A 166 -4.22 -5.63 12.88
CA PRO A 166 -3.30 -4.60 13.35
C PRO A 166 -2.07 -4.43 12.47
N LEU A 167 -1.45 -5.51 11.99
CA LEU A 167 -0.29 -5.44 11.08
C LEU A 167 -0.66 -4.76 9.77
N SER A 168 -1.89 -4.92 9.30
CA SER A 168 -2.37 -4.26 8.09
C SER A 168 -2.64 -2.78 8.29
N MET A 169 -3.18 -2.40 9.46
CA MET A 169 -3.32 -1.00 9.82
C MET A 169 -1.95 -0.31 9.94
N LEU A 170 -0.96 -1.02 10.51
CA LEU A 170 0.42 -0.56 10.55
C LEU A 170 0.99 -0.39 9.13
N GLU A 171 0.82 -1.38 8.26
CA GLU A 171 1.24 -1.29 6.85
C GLU A 171 0.64 -0.05 6.17
N MET A 172 -0.66 0.17 6.32
CA MET A 172 -1.36 1.31 5.74
C MET A 172 -0.88 2.65 6.30
N ALA A 173 -0.64 2.73 7.62
CA ALA A 173 -0.11 3.93 8.25
C ALA A 173 1.29 4.25 7.72
N LEU A 174 2.19 3.25 7.65
CA LEU A 174 3.54 3.41 7.12
C LEU A 174 3.50 3.86 5.65
N ALA A 175 2.68 3.22 4.82
CA ALA A 175 2.54 3.59 3.41
C ALA A 175 2.01 5.02 3.22
N ASN A 176 1.05 5.45 4.04
CA ASN A 176 0.52 6.82 4.01
C ASN A 176 1.54 7.87 4.46
N ILE A 177 2.38 7.55 5.45
CA ILE A 177 3.51 8.41 5.83
C ILE A 177 4.45 8.58 4.63
N VAL A 178 4.85 7.46 4.01
CA VAL A 178 5.78 7.44 2.88
C VAL A 178 5.28 8.30 1.71
N VAL A 179 4.01 8.18 1.35
CA VAL A 179 3.45 8.93 0.22
C VAL A 179 3.27 10.42 0.50
N SER A 180 3.13 10.80 1.78
CA SER A 180 2.96 12.20 2.19
C SER A 180 4.29 12.95 2.29
N LEU A 181 5.40 12.25 2.56
CA LEU A 181 6.72 12.85 2.78
C LEU A 181 7.21 13.76 1.62
N PRO A 182 7.10 13.37 0.33
CA PRO A 182 7.50 14.24 -0.77
C PRO A 182 6.77 15.58 -0.79
N GLY A 183 5.47 15.58 -0.47
CA GLY A 183 4.63 16.79 -0.41
C GLY A 183 4.96 17.72 0.75
N LEU A 184 5.51 17.19 1.84
CA LEU A 184 5.87 17.96 3.06
C LEU A 184 7.24 18.66 2.96
N LYS A 185 8.04 18.37 1.93
CA LYS A 185 9.38 18.95 1.73
C LYS A 185 9.43 20.49 1.86
N PRO A 186 8.50 21.28 1.30
CA PRO A 186 8.53 22.74 1.43
C PRO A 186 8.41 23.21 2.87
N LEU A 187 7.61 22.54 3.70
CA LEU A 187 7.37 22.90 5.10
C LEU A 187 8.59 22.63 5.98
N VAL A 188 9.23 21.48 5.79
CA VAL A 188 10.47 21.13 6.52
C VAL A 188 11.60 22.09 6.18
N SER A 189 11.73 22.48 4.90
CA SER A 189 12.78 23.43 4.47
C SER A 189 12.54 24.87 4.95
N ARG A 190 11.29 25.25 5.23
CA ARG A 190 10.94 26.60 5.70
C ARG A 190 11.30 26.81 7.17
N SER A 191 11.23 25.77 7.99
CA SER A 191 11.60 25.84 9.42
C SER A 191 13.07 26.23 9.62
N SER A 192 13.99 25.64 8.84
CA SER A 192 15.42 25.96 8.92
C SER A 192 15.74 27.41 8.54
N LYS A 193 15.01 28.01 7.58
CA LYS A 193 15.18 29.43 7.24
C LYS A 193 14.64 30.37 8.33
N TYR A 194 13.56 29.99 9.01
CA TYR A 194 12.99 30.81 10.09
C TYR A 194 13.91 30.83 11.33
N GLU A 195 14.50 29.68 11.66
CA GLU A 195 15.45 29.53 12.75
C GLU A 195 16.75 30.30 12.48
N ALA A 196 17.30 30.22 11.26
CA ALA A 196 18.47 31.01 10.86
C ALA A 196 18.22 32.54 10.86
N THR A 197 17.00 32.97 10.51
CA THR A 197 16.66 34.41 10.51
C THR A 197 16.54 34.95 11.94
N ASN A 198 16.01 34.17 12.88
CA ASN A 198 15.91 34.58 14.28
C ASN A 198 17.28 34.63 14.97
N VAL A 199 18.19 33.70 14.67
CA VAL A 199 19.56 33.73 15.21
C VAL A 199 20.37 34.94 14.70
N VAL A 200 20.20 35.36 13.45
CA VAL A 200 20.89 36.54 12.89
C VAL A 200 20.40 37.85 13.52
N ILE A 201 19.13 37.91 13.97
CA ILE A 201 18.57 39.08 14.63
C ILE A 201 19.07 39.19 16.08
N ASP A 202 19.31 38.06 16.75
CA ASP A 202 19.72 38.03 18.18
C ASP A 202 21.22 38.30 18.41
N VAL A 203 22.08 38.10 17.39
CA VAL A 203 23.54 38.34 17.50
C VAL A 203 23.91 39.84 17.35
N LYS A 204 22.94 40.72 17.13
CA LYS A 204 23.19 42.14 16.82
C LYS A 204 22.90 43.14 17.96
N ASN A 205 22.80 42.67 19.20
CA ASN A 205 22.61 43.52 20.38
C ASN A 205 23.78 43.43 21.36
#